data_AF-A0A4R6DQ37-F1
#
_entry.id   AF-A0A4R6DQ37-F1
#
_cell.length_a   1.000
_cell.length_b   1.000
_cell.length_c   1.000
_cell.angle_alpha   90.00
_cell.angle_beta   90.00
_cell.angle_gamma   90.00
#
_symmetry.space_group_name_H-M   'P 1'
#
loop_
_entity.id
_entity.type
_entity.pdbx_description
1 polymer ?
#
loop_
_entity_poly.entity_id
_entity_poly.type
_entity_poly.pdbx_seq_one_letter_code
_entity_poly.pdbx_strand_id
1 'polypeptide(L)'
;MKTAASRQRGDALLEALIGIVLMAVVGLGLAYSTARAANSQRYLNTQNLAIAEIREKLQHVSEPCATETVTITLAGKSVDFSPECTTENVTVRYTMNGTETSETLASVKTLTSVSTAGSDVTRELFGGDGSIVISLQ
;
A
#
# COMPACT_ATOMS: atom_id res chain seq x y z
N MET A 1 -30.20 -48.15 47.54
CA MET A 1 -30.37 -47.32 46.31
C MET A 1 -30.45 -45.84 46.70
N LYS A 2 -29.31 -45.19 46.87
CA LYS A 2 -29.08 -43.75 47.15
C LYS A 2 -27.56 -43.63 46.93
N THR A 3 -26.97 -42.84 46.05
CA THR A 3 -27.25 -41.48 45.55
C THR A 3 -26.51 -41.33 44.21
N ALA A 4 -27.19 -41.13 43.09
CA ALA A 4 -26.55 -40.86 41.79
C ALA A 4 -26.97 -39.50 41.17
N ALA A 5 -28.13 -38.96 41.58
CA ALA A 5 -28.72 -37.79 40.94
C ALA A 5 -27.98 -36.46 41.22
N SER A 6 -27.29 -36.30 42.36
CA SER A 6 -26.58 -35.05 42.68
C SER A 6 -25.24 -34.93 41.94
N ARG A 7 -24.54 -36.06 41.72
CA ARG A 7 -23.25 -36.09 41.03
C ARG A 7 -23.39 -35.81 39.53
N GLN A 8 -24.50 -36.26 38.93
CA GLN A 8 -24.86 -36.02 37.52
C GLN A 8 -25.19 -34.56 37.22
N ARG A 9 -25.78 -33.83 38.19
CA ARG A 9 -26.10 -32.40 38.04
C ARG A 9 -24.84 -31.51 38.07
N GLY A 10 -23.81 -31.88 38.83
CA GLY A 10 -22.55 -31.15 38.87
C GLY A 10 -21.75 -31.29 37.58
N ASP A 11 -21.76 -32.49 36.98
CA ASP A 11 -21.07 -32.77 35.71
C ASP A 11 -21.71 -32.01 34.53
N ALA A 12 -23.05 -31.99 34.46
CA ALA A 12 -23.78 -31.25 33.43
C ALA A 12 -23.55 -29.72 33.48
N LEU A 13 -23.37 -29.15 34.67
CA LEU A 13 -23.03 -27.72 34.82
C LEU A 13 -21.60 -27.43 34.37
N LEU A 14 -20.67 -28.33 34.65
CA LEU A 14 -19.27 -28.20 34.24
C LEU A 14 -19.13 -28.37 32.73
N GLU A 15 -19.82 -29.33 32.13
CA GLU A 15 -19.90 -29.54 30.69
C GLU A 15 -20.50 -28.32 29.98
N ALA A 16 -21.60 -27.76 30.49
CA ALA A 16 -22.20 -26.54 29.95
C ALA A 16 -21.26 -25.33 30.06
N LEU A 17 -20.51 -25.20 31.17
CA LEU A 17 -19.53 -24.13 31.35
C LEU A 17 -18.38 -24.25 30.35
N ILE A 18 -17.84 -25.46 30.15
CA ILE A 18 -16.82 -25.72 29.13
C ILE A 18 -17.37 -25.39 27.74
N GLY A 19 -18.61 -25.81 27.42
CA GLY A 19 -19.25 -25.51 26.14
C GLY A 19 -19.35 -24.01 25.87
N ILE A 20 -19.78 -23.22 26.86
CA ILE A 20 -19.88 -21.75 26.74
C ILE A 20 -18.48 -21.14 26.58
N VAL A 21 -17.48 -21.60 27.34
CA VAL A 21 -16.10 -21.10 27.21
C VAL A 21 -15.54 -21.40 25.81
N LEU A 22 -15.74 -22.60 25.28
CA LEU A 22 -15.28 -22.96 23.94
C LEU A 22 -15.98 -22.13 22.86
N MET A 23 -17.30 -21.95 22.96
CA MET A 23 -18.04 -21.07 22.03
C MET A 23 -17.56 -19.62 22.12
N ALA A 24 -17.28 -19.12 23.33
CA ALA A 24 -16.76 -17.77 23.53
C ALA A 24 -15.37 -17.59 22.89
N VAL A 25 -14.46 -18.58 23.05
CA VAL A 25 -13.13 -18.56 22.43
C VAL A 25 -13.23 -18.57 20.91
N VAL A 26 -14.10 -19.41 20.33
CA VAL A 26 -14.33 -19.46 18.88
C VAL A 26 -14.92 -18.14 18.38
N GLY A 27 -15.93 -17.60 19.08
CA GLY A 27 -16.55 -16.32 18.75
C GLY A 27 -15.55 -15.15 18.77
N LEU A 28 -14.68 -15.09 19.78
CA LEU A 28 -13.62 -14.09 19.87
C LEU A 28 -12.60 -14.24 18.74
N GLY A 29 -12.23 -15.47 18.38
CA GLY A 29 -11.35 -15.74 17.24
C GLY A 29 -11.92 -15.24 15.91
N LEU A 30 -13.21 -15.45 15.68
CA LEU A 30 -13.92 -14.95 14.48
C LEU A 30 -14.04 -13.42 14.48
N ALA A 31 -14.36 -12.82 15.64
CA ALA A 31 -14.42 -11.35 15.76
C ALA A 31 -13.04 -10.72 15.49
N TYR A 32 -11.97 -11.33 15.99
CA TYR A 32 -10.61 -10.87 15.75
C TYR A 32 -10.20 -10.97 14.27
N SER A 33 -10.50 -12.10 13.61
CA SER A 33 -10.16 -12.29 12.20
C SER A 33 -10.93 -11.34 11.28
N THR A 34 -12.23 -11.14 11.54
CA THR A 34 -13.07 -10.19 10.78
C THR A 34 -12.62 -8.75 10.99
N ALA A 35 -12.26 -8.35 12.21
CA ALA A 35 -11.69 -7.03 12.47
C ALA A 35 -10.39 -6.79 11.70
N ARG A 36 -9.49 -7.79 11.65
CA ARG A 36 -8.25 -7.71 10.87
C ARG A 36 -8.53 -7.63 9.37
N ALA A 37 -9.48 -8.42 8.87
CA ALA A 37 -9.88 -8.40 7.46
C ALA A 37 -10.49 -7.05 7.05
N ALA A 38 -11.35 -6.46 7.89
CA ALA A 38 -11.95 -5.15 7.64
C ALA A 38 -10.89 -4.04 7.56
N ASN A 39 -9.88 -4.06 8.42
CA ASN A 39 -8.76 -3.13 8.34
C ASN A 39 -7.95 -3.31 7.04
N SER A 40 -7.68 -4.56 6.64
CA SER A 40 -7.03 -4.85 5.35
C SER A 40 -7.82 -4.27 4.17
N GLN A 41 -9.14 -4.47 4.17
CA GLN A 41 -10.01 -3.96 3.11
C GLN A 41 -10.05 -2.43 3.05
N ARG A 42 -10.00 -1.77 4.22
CA ARG A 42 -9.86 -0.31 4.28
C ARG A 42 -8.58 0.16 3.60
N TYR A 43 -7.44 -0.47 3.91
CA TYR A 43 -6.15 -0.13 3.27
C TYR A 43 -6.14 -0.39 1.77
N LEU A 44 -6.77 -1.47 1.30
CA LEU A 44 -6.88 -1.74 -0.14
C LEU A 44 -7.72 -0.69 -0.85
N ASN A 45 -8.81 -0.24 -0.23
CA ASN A 45 -9.65 0.80 -0.82
C ASN A 45 -8.92 2.15 -0.91
N THR A 46 -8.20 2.55 0.14
CA THR A 46 -7.41 3.79 0.11
C THR A 46 -6.26 3.73 -0.89
N GLN A 47 -5.58 2.59 -1.03
CA GLN A 47 -4.54 2.39 -2.04
C GLN A 47 -5.09 2.48 -3.47
N ASN A 48 -6.23 1.84 -3.75
CA ASN A 48 -6.85 1.90 -5.08
C ASN A 48 -7.28 3.33 -5.44
N LEU A 49 -7.82 4.08 -4.47
CA LEU A 49 -8.15 5.49 -4.67
C LEU A 49 -6.90 6.34 -4.89
N ALA A 50 -5.81 6.08 -4.13
CA ALA A 50 -4.54 6.77 -4.33
C ALA A 50 -4.00 6.56 -5.75
N ILE A 51 -4.03 5.32 -6.25
CA ILE A 51 -3.59 5.00 -7.61
C ILE A 51 -4.43 5.73 -8.66
N ALA A 52 -5.74 5.84 -8.45
CA ALA A 52 -6.63 6.58 -9.35
C ALA A 52 -6.30 8.07 -9.39
N GLU A 53 -6.12 8.70 -8.22
CA GLU A 53 -5.72 10.11 -8.10
C GLU A 53 -4.33 10.37 -8.70
N ILE A 54 -3.35 9.49 -8.43
CA ILE A 54 -2.01 9.59 -9.03
C ILE A 54 -2.11 9.48 -10.54
N ARG A 55 -2.89 8.54 -11.08
CA ARG A 55 -3.08 8.42 -12.54
C ARG A 55 -3.73 9.67 -13.12
N GLU A 56 -4.74 10.24 -12.46
CA GLU A 56 -5.38 11.49 -12.89
C GLU A 56 -4.37 12.64 -12.93
N LYS A 57 -3.54 12.77 -11.89
CA LYS A 57 -2.51 13.81 -11.82
C LYS A 57 -1.46 13.61 -12.90
N LEU A 58 -0.97 12.38 -13.09
CA LEU A 58 0.02 12.06 -14.12
C LEU A 58 -0.51 12.28 -15.54
N GLN A 59 -1.82 12.15 -15.78
CA GLN A 59 -2.43 12.46 -17.08
C GLN A 59 -2.52 13.96 -17.37
N HIS A 60 -2.61 14.79 -16.34
CA HIS A 60 -2.73 16.25 -16.47
C HIS A 60 -1.38 16.99 -16.35
N VAL A 61 -0.33 16.31 -15.89
CA VAL A 61 1.00 16.89 -15.76
C VAL A 61 1.76 16.75 -17.09
N SER A 62 2.16 17.88 -17.67
CA SER A 62 2.93 17.91 -18.92
C SER A 62 4.39 17.43 -18.76
N GLU A 63 4.98 17.62 -17.58
CA GLU A 63 6.36 17.20 -17.26
C GLU A 63 6.43 16.58 -15.85
N PRO A 64 6.16 15.26 -15.70
CA PRO A 64 6.14 14.61 -14.39
C PRO A 64 7.52 14.60 -13.70
N CYS A 65 8.59 14.79 -14.47
CA CYS A 65 9.97 14.79 -14.00
C CYS A 65 10.55 16.20 -13.75
N ALA A 66 9.75 17.26 -13.90
CA ALA A 66 10.15 18.62 -13.59
C ALA A 66 9.77 19.04 -12.16
N THR A 67 8.84 18.32 -11.53
CA THR A 67 8.30 18.65 -10.21
C THR A 67 8.89 17.71 -9.16
N GLU A 68 9.39 18.25 -8.05
CA GLU A 68 9.99 17.43 -6.97
C GLU A 68 8.93 16.70 -6.13
N THR A 69 7.74 17.30 -5.97
CA THR A 69 6.63 16.76 -5.19
C THR A 69 5.28 17.08 -5.80
N VAL A 70 4.36 16.13 -5.76
CA VAL A 70 2.97 16.28 -6.18
C VAL A 70 2.08 15.88 -5.02
N THR A 71 1.10 16.72 -4.70
CA THR A 71 0.18 16.51 -3.59
C THR A 71 -1.18 16.03 -4.10
N ILE A 72 -1.72 15.00 -3.45
CA ILE A 72 -3.09 14.52 -3.66
C ILE A 72 -3.87 14.55 -2.35
N THR A 73 -5.19 14.67 -2.45
CA THR A 73 -6.08 14.66 -1.28
C THR A 73 -6.82 13.34 -1.19
N LEU A 74 -6.55 12.56 -0.15
CA LEU A 74 -7.22 11.30 0.13
C LEU A 74 -7.98 11.39 1.44
N ALA A 75 -9.29 11.11 1.39
CA ALA A 75 -10.16 11.11 2.58
C ALA A 75 -10.00 12.39 3.45
N GLY A 76 -9.81 13.54 2.80
CA GLY A 76 -9.61 14.84 3.45
C GLY A 76 -8.21 15.11 3.99
N LYS A 77 -7.22 14.24 3.71
CA LYS A 77 -5.82 14.42 4.09
C LYS A 77 -4.95 14.58 2.87
N SER A 78 -3.96 15.47 2.95
CA SER A 78 -2.97 15.66 1.90
C SER A 78 -1.86 14.62 2.02
N VAL A 79 -1.50 14.01 0.90
CA VAL A 79 -0.38 13.08 0.76
C VAL A 79 0.50 13.58 -0.36
N ASP A 80 1.78 13.75 -0.03
CA ASP A 80 2.79 14.14 -1.01
C ASP A 80 3.50 12.91 -1.55
N PHE A 81 3.69 12.89 -2.86
CA PHE A 81 4.50 11.90 -3.53
C PHE A 81 5.59 12.55 -4.37
N SER A 82 6.74 11.89 -4.43
CA SER A 82 7.88 12.32 -5.23
C SER A 82 8.04 11.39 -6.44
N PRO A 83 8.05 11.94 -7.67
CA PRO A 83 8.34 11.19 -8.87
C PRO A 83 9.84 10.93 -8.98
N GLU A 84 10.20 9.68 -9.27
CA GLU A 84 11.56 9.28 -9.62
C GLU A 84 11.65 9.07 -11.12
N CYS A 85 12.64 9.70 -11.75
CA CYS A 85 12.80 9.66 -13.19
C CYS A 85 14.20 9.23 -13.60
N THR A 86 14.27 8.45 -14.66
CA THR A 86 15.52 8.08 -15.32
C THR A 86 15.73 8.98 -16.53
N THR A 87 16.97 9.39 -16.77
CA THR A 87 17.35 10.19 -17.93
C THR A 87 18.13 9.33 -18.90
N GLU A 88 17.64 9.17 -20.11
CA GLU A 88 18.35 8.54 -21.21
C GLU A 88 18.85 9.59 -22.20
N ASN A 89 20.13 9.48 -22.58
CA ASN A 89 20.76 10.42 -23.49
C ASN A 89 20.95 9.79 -24.87
N VAL A 90 20.48 10.48 -25.91
CA VAL A 90 20.77 10.12 -27.29
C VAL A 90 22.06 10.81 -27.68
N THR A 91 23.10 10.02 -27.93
CA THR A 91 24.42 10.52 -28.31
C THR A 91 24.73 10.14 -29.76
N VAL A 92 25.32 11.06 -30.51
CA VAL A 92 25.93 10.75 -31.80
C VAL A 92 27.44 10.81 -31.66
N ARG A 93 28.08 9.79 -32.23
CA ARG A 93 29.53 9.66 -32.30
C ARG A 93 29.96 9.98 -33.72
N TYR A 94 30.93 10.87 -33.84
CA TYR A 94 31.51 11.23 -35.13
C TYR A 94 33.01 11.44 -34.97
N THR A 95 33.76 11.17 -36.03
CA THR A 95 35.21 11.28 -36.04
C THR A 95 35.60 12.48 -36.89
N MET A 96 36.31 13.44 -36.29
CA MET A 96 36.87 14.60 -36.99
C MET A 96 38.39 14.55 -36.83
N ASN A 97 39.14 14.57 -37.95
CA ASN A 97 40.60 14.51 -37.96
C ASN A 97 41.20 13.36 -37.11
N GLY A 98 40.60 12.17 -37.18
CA GLY A 98 41.07 10.99 -36.43
C GLY A 98 40.77 11.00 -34.93
N THR A 99 40.05 12.02 -34.43
CA THR A 99 39.60 12.10 -33.03
C THR A 99 38.12 11.75 -32.96
N GLU A 100 37.78 10.69 -32.21
CA GLU A 100 36.39 10.34 -31.93
C GLU A 100 35.81 11.37 -30.94
N THR A 101 34.71 12.00 -31.34
CA THR A 101 33.96 12.94 -30.51
C THR A 101 32.55 12.40 -30.35
N SER A 102 31.95 12.61 -29.18
CA SER A 102 30.57 12.23 -28.89
C SER A 102 29.83 13.46 -28.41
N GLU A 103 28.65 13.72 -28.97
CA GLU A 103 27.78 14.83 -28.58
C GLU A 103 26.39 14.30 -28.22
N THR A 104 25.78 14.87 -27.17
CA THR A 104 24.41 14.51 -26.76
C THR A 104 23.44 15.40 -27.52
N LEU A 105 22.58 14.78 -28.33
CA LEU A 105 21.59 15.48 -29.15
C LEU A 105 20.28 15.72 -28.41
N ALA A 106 19.89 14.79 -27.54
CA ALA A 106 18.66 14.87 -26.79
C ALA A 106 18.78 14.07 -25.48
N SER A 107 17.99 14.48 -24.49
CA SER A 107 17.80 13.75 -23.24
C SER A 107 16.30 13.50 -23.06
N VAL A 108 15.92 12.24 -22.86
CA VAL A 108 14.55 11.84 -22.58
C VAL A 108 14.47 11.47 -21.11
N LYS A 109 13.59 12.14 -20.36
CA LYS A 109 13.26 11.75 -18.98
C LYS A 109 12.03 10.88 -18.98
N THR A 110 12.14 9.70 -18.37
CA THR A 110 11.01 8.77 -18.18
C THR A 110 10.75 8.59 -16.71
N LEU A 111 9.49 8.73 -16.31
CA LEU A 111 9.04 8.43 -14.95
C LEU A 111 9.16 6.91 -14.70
N THR A 112 9.90 6.52 -13.68
CA THR A 112 10.16 5.11 -13.34
C THR A 112 9.50 4.69 -12.04
N SER A 113 9.36 5.59 -11.07
CA SER A 113 8.65 5.29 -9.83
C SER A 113 7.98 6.52 -9.25
N VAL A 114 7.00 6.30 -8.38
CA VAL A 114 6.39 7.33 -7.55
C VAL A 114 6.35 6.79 -6.12
N SER A 115 6.87 7.54 -5.17
CA SER A 115 6.88 7.14 -3.76
C SER A 115 6.28 8.22 -2.86
N THR A 116 5.63 7.79 -1.78
CA THR A 116 5.15 8.72 -0.75
C THR A 116 6.26 9.05 0.23
N ALA A 117 6.33 10.31 0.67
CA ALA A 117 7.22 10.68 1.78
C ALA A 117 6.71 10.08 3.11
N GLY A 118 7.63 9.67 3.97
CA GLY A 118 7.31 9.14 5.29
C GLY A 118 6.59 10.16 6.17
N SER A 119 5.33 9.90 6.52
CA SER A 119 4.51 10.79 7.37
C SER A 119 3.55 10.01 8.25
N ASP A 120 3.02 10.66 9.30
CA ASP A 120 1.96 10.05 10.11
C ASP A 120 0.69 9.81 9.29
N VAL A 121 0.45 10.63 8.28
CA VAL A 121 -0.69 10.51 7.36
C VAL A 121 -0.58 9.24 6.50
N THR A 122 0.58 8.98 5.90
CA THR A 122 0.80 7.78 5.05
C THR A 122 0.68 6.51 5.88
N ARG A 123 1.24 6.51 7.10
CA ARG A 123 1.14 5.39 8.03
C ARG A 123 -0.31 5.10 8.45
N GLU A 124 -1.13 6.12 8.66
CA GLU A 124 -2.54 5.93 8.99
C GLU A 124 -3.39 5.49 7.79
N LEU A 125 -3.11 6.02 6.59
CA LEU A 125 -3.90 5.74 5.39
C LEU A 125 -3.54 4.42 4.69
N PHE A 126 -2.26 4.04 4.73
CA PHE A 126 -1.71 2.91 3.99
C PHE A 126 -1.06 1.84 4.87
N GLY A 127 -0.83 2.13 6.17
CA GLY A 127 -0.10 1.23 7.07
C GLY A 127 1.43 1.34 6.95
N GLY A 128 1.94 2.29 6.15
CA GLY A 128 3.37 2.50 5.90
C GLY A 128 3.59 3.46 4.72
N ASP A 129 4.82 3.48 4.21
CA ASP A 129 5.18 4.27 3.02
C ASP A 129 5.04 3.41 1.77
N GLY A 130 4.46 3.99 0.71
CA GLY A 130 4.18 3.30 -0.54
C GLY A 130 5.13 3.72 -1.66
N SER A 131 5.49 2.77 -2.52
CA SER A 131 6.18 3.02 -3.79
C SER A 131 5.50 2.26 -4.92
N ILE A 132 5.28 2.94 -6.04
CA ILE A 132 4.69 2.41 -7.27
C ILE A 132 5.76 2.50 -8.35
N VAL A 133 6.19 1.34 -8.86
CA VAL A 133 7.10 1.26 -10.00
C VAL A 133 6.29 1.28 -11.29
N ILE A 134 6.70 2.13 -12.22
CA ILE A 134 6.11 2.29 -13.54
C ILE A 134 7.09 1.68 -14.53
N SER A 135 6.76 0.48 -15.04
CA SER A 135 7.51 -0.13 -16.15
C SER A 135 6.81 0.17 -17.47
N LEU A 136 7.54 0.74 -18.41
CA LEU A 136 7.13 0.78 -19.81
C LEU A 136 7.48 -0.59 -20.40
N GLN A 137 6.47 -1.41 -20.70
CA GLN A 137 6.63 -2.64 -21.49
C GLN A 137 6.70 -2.31 -22.99
#